data_AF-A0A7C9DGM3-F1
#
_entry.id   AF-A0A7C9DGM3-F1
#
_cell.length_a   1.000
_cell.length_b   1.000
_cell.length_c   1.000
_cell.angle_alpha   90.00
_cell.angle_beta   90.00
_cell.angle_gamma   90.00
#
_symmetry.space_group_name_H-M   'P 1'
#
loop_
_entity.id
_entity.type
_entity.pdbx_description
1 polymer ?
#
loop_
_entity_poly.entity_id
_entity_poly.type
_entity_poly.pdbx_seq_one_letter_code
_entity_poly.pdbx_strand_id
1 'polypeptide(L)'
;VGAAMVKELVEDCRRKRQDIKVNNRKVRVHQGNGIFEHTKWMNLRVGDIVKVEKNEYFPADLVLLSSSYDEGICYVETTNLDGETNLKLKQALEATTHLDDDSMFKNFRAIIRCEDPNASLYTFVGSLDLGEQQYPLSPQQL
;
A
#
# COMPACT_ATOMS: atom_id res chain seq x y z
N VAL A 1 11.27 -37.05 -21.26
CA VAL A 1 10.89 -36.78 -19.85
C VAL A 1 11.98 -36.00 -19.10
N GLY A 2 13.26 -36.38 -19.14
CA GLY A 2 14.34 -35.65 -18.42
C GLY A 2 14.60 -34.19 -18.84
N ALA A 3 14.57 -33.88 -20.15
CA ALA A 3 14.78 -32.50 -20.61
C ALA A 3 13.69 -31.51 -20.17
N ALA A 4 12.45 -31.98 -20.03
CA ALA A 4 11.34 -31.17 -19.52
C ALA A 4 11.54 -30.86 -18.03
N MET A 5 11.91 -31.85 -17.21
CA MET A 5 12.19 -31.63 -15.78
C MET A 5 13.36 -30.64 -15.54
N VAL A 6 14.41 -30.70 -16.36
CA VAL A 6 15.52 -29.74 -16.26
C VAL A 6 15.07 -28.32 -16.61
N LYS A 7 14.25 -28.17 -17.66
CA LYS A 7 13.68 -26.87 -18.04
C LYS A 7 12.80 -26.29 -16.93
N GLU A 8 11.90 -27.10 -16.35
CA GLU A 8 11.03 -26.69 -15.25
C GLU A 8 11.84 -26.24 -14.03
N LEU A 9 12.89 -26.99 -13.66
CA LEU A 9 13.79 -26.61 -12.57
C LEU A 9 14.47 -25.25 -12.82
N VAL A 10 14.95 -25.01 -14.04
CA VAL A 10 15.57 -23.72 -14.41
C VAL A 10 14.56 -22.57 -14.31
N GLU A 11 13.34 -22.78 -14.80
CA GLU A 11 12.27 -21.78 -14.75
C GLU A 11 11.83 -21.48 -13.31
N ASP A 12 11.70 -22.49 -12.46
CA ASP A 12 11.43 -22.33 -11.03
C ASP A 12 12.55 -21.57 -10.31
N CYS A 13 13.80 -21.91 -10.56
CA CYS A 13 14.95 -21.17 -10.01
C CYS A 13 14.94 -19.70 -10.44
N ARG A 14 14.53 -19.41 -11.68
CA ARG A 14 14.39 -18.03 -12.18
C ARG A 14 13.27 -17.28 -11.47
N ARG A 15 12.08 -17.91 -11.32
CA ARG A 15 10.95 -17.34 -10.57
C ARG A 15 11.33 -17.05 -9.12
N LYS A 16 11.94 -18.02 -8.44
CA LYS A 16 12.44 -17.84 -7.06
C LYS A 16 13.40 -16.65 -6.93
N ARG A 17 14.29 -16.43 -7.89
CA ARG A 17 15.19 -15.26 -7.89
C ARG A 17 14.42 -13.95 -8.05
N GLN A 18 13.35 -13.93 -8.84
CA GLN A 18 12.49 -12.75 -8.99
C GLN A 18 11.70 -12.47 -7.72
N ASP A 19 11.11 -13.50 -7.10
CA ASP A 19 10.36 -13.37 -5.84
C ASP A 19 11.24 -12.83 -4.73
N ILE A 20 12.46 -13.37 -4.58
CA ILE A 20 13.44 -12.87 -3.60
C ILE A 20 13.75 -11.39 -3.83
N LYS A 21 13.87 -10.93 -5.08
CA LYS A 21 14.14 -9.51 -5.37
C LYS A 21 12.97 -8.63 -4.94
N VAL A 22 11.74 -9.01 -5.26
CA VAL A 22 10.53 -8.25 -4.87
C VAL A 22 10.39 -8.21 -3.35
N ASN A 23 10.52 -9.36 -2.69
CA ASN A 23 10.40 -9.51 -1.25
C ASN A 23 11.46 -8.73 -0.45
N ASN A 24 12.63 -8.46 -1.05
CA ASN A 24 13.71 -7.67 -0.45
C ASN A 24 13.69 -6.17 -0.80
N ARG A 25 12.70 -5.69 -1.58
CA ARG A 25 12.47 -4.25 -1.77
C ARG A 25 12.20 -3.60 -0.42
N LYS A 26 12.54 -2.32 -0.30
CA LYS A 26 12.39 -1.56 0.95
C LYS A 26 11.24 -0.58 0.83
N VAL A 27 10.60 -0.29 1.96
CA VAL A 27 9.64 0.80 2.15
C VAL A 27 9.85 1.37 3.55
N ARG A 28 9.45 2.62 3.76
CA ARG A 28 9.45 3.22 5.10
C ARG A 28 8.19 2.83 5.86
N VAL A 29 8.36 2.37 7.09
CA VAL A 29 7.30 1.96 8.01
C VAL A 29 7.38 2.79 9.29
N HIS A 30 6.25 3.22 9.81
CA HIS A 30 6.18 3.90 11.11
C HIS A 30 6.50 2.91 12.24
N GLN A 31 7.54 3.20 13.01
CA GLN A 31 7.97 2.38 14.16
C GLN A 31 7.45 2.93 15.49
N GLY A 32 6.56 3.93 15.45
CA GLY A 32 6.11 4.68 16.62
C GLY A 32 6.82 6.03 16.78
N ASN A 33 6.25 6.87 17.64
CA ASN A 33 6.77 8.22 17.95
C ASN A 33 6.95 9.17 16.75
N GLY A 34 6.33 8.87 15.60
CA GLY A 34 6.49 9.65 14.37
C GLY A 34 7.79 9.35 13.63
N ILE A 35 8.44 8.22 13.91
CA ILE A 35 9.69 7.82 13.26
C ILE A 35 9.38 6.78 12.19
N PHE A 36 9.87 7.03 10.97
CA PHE A 36 9.75 6.11 9.84
C PHE A 36 11.10 5.47 9.50
N GLU A 37 11.17 4.15 9.51
CA GLU A 37 12.37 3.39 9.22
C GLU A 37 12.20 2.45 8.03
N HIS A 38 13.30 2.12 7.37
CA HIS A 38 13.28 1.24 6.21
C HIS A 38 13.13 -0.23 6.63
N THR A 39 12.09 -0.86 6.11
CA THR A 39 11.79 -2.29 6.30
C THR A 39 11.63 -2.98 4.95
N LYS A 40 11.96 -4.28 4.87
CA LYS A 40 11.76 -5.08 3.66
C LYS A 40 10.28 -5.41 3.46
N TRP A 41 9.83 -5.50 2.21
CA TRP A 41 8.43 -5.83 1.88
C TRP A 41 7.97 -7.13 2.55
N MET A 42 8.82 -8.16 2.60
CA MET A 42 8.52 -9.44 3.27
C MET A 42 8.23 -9.34 4.79
N ASN A 43 8.55 -8.21 5.43
CA ASN A 43 8.38 -8.02 6.87
C ASN A 43 7.12 -7.19 7.21
N LEU A 44 6.42 -6.65 6.20
CA LEU A 44 5.23 -5.84 6.41
C LEU A 44 4.07 -6.69 6.96
N ARG A 45 3.24 -6.05 7.79
CA ARG A 45 2.06 -6.64 8.41
C ARG A 45 0.84 -5.75 8.20
N VAL A 46 -0.34 -6.36 8.24
CA VAL A 46 -1.60 -5.62 8.21
C VAL A 46 -1.66 -4.67 9.40
N GLY A 47 -1.95 -3.40 9.14
CA GLY A 47 -1.96 -2.33 10.14
C GLY A 47 -0.67 -1.51 10.20
N ASP A 48 0.39 -1.91 9.48
CA ASP A 48 1.59 -1.08 9.36
C ASP A 48 1.28 0.20 8.57
N ILE A 49 1.68 1.35 9.11
CA ILE A 49 1.63 2.63 8.40
C ILE A 49 2.90 2.75 7.57
N VAL A 50 2.73 2.81 6.25
CA VAL A 50 3.84 2.93 5.30
C VAL A 50 3.88 4.30 4.66
N LYS A 51 5.09 4.79 4.37
CA LYS A 51 5.33 6.02 3.64
C LYS A 51 5.99 5.68 2.30
N VAL A 52 5.24 5.85 1.22
CA VAL A 52 5.66 5.57 -0.16
C VAL A 52 6.08 6.88 -0.82
N GLU A 53 7.26 6.90 -1.46
CA GLU A 53 7.75 8.07 -2.18
C GLU A 53 7.31 8.08 -3.65
N LYS A 54 7.46 9.25 -4.28
CA LYS A 54 7.19 9.41 -5.71
C LYS A 54 8.04 8.41 -6.52
N ASN A 55 7.40 7.76 -7.50
CA ASN A 55 7.99 6.76 -8.39
C ASN A 55 8.40 5.44 -7.70
N GLU A 56 7.94 5.19 -6.47
CA GLU A 56 8.07 3.88 -5.83
C GLU A 56 6.86 2.98 -6.12
N TYR A 57 7.08 1.67 -6.07
CA TYR A 57 6.00 0.69 -6.16
C TYR A 57 5.31 0.52 -4.81
N PHE A 58 4.01 0.26 -4.84
CA PHE A 58 3.26 -0.09 -3.65
C PHE A 58 3.60 -1.53 -3.19
N PRO A 59 3.87 -1.74 -1.89
CA PRO A 59 4.25 -3.05 -1.36
C PRO A 59 3.07 -3.98 -1.09
N ALA A 60 1.86 -3.42 -0.97
CA ALA A 60 0.60 -4.10 -0.64
C ALA A 60 -0.58 -3.21 -1.07
N ASP A 61 -1.80 -3.69 -0.87
CA ASP A 61 -3.01 -2.85 -0.95
C ASP A 61 -3.03 -1.89 0.25
N LEU A 62 -3.16 -0.59 0.00
CA LEU A 62 -3.03 0.45 1.03
C LEU A 62 -4.30 1.31 1.08
N VAL A 63 -4.54 1.92 2.23
CA VAL A 63 -5.52 3.01 2.36
C VAL A 63 -4.76 4.32 2.51
N LEU A 64 -5.03 5.28 1.63
CA LEU A 64 -4.43 6.60 1.62
C LEU A 64 -4.92 7.43 2.82
N LEU A 65 -4.04 7.63 3.79
CA LEU A 65 -4.30 8.47 4.95
C LEU A 65 -4.01 9.95 4.68
N SER A 66 -2.89 10.24 4.03
CA SER A 66 -2.47 11.61 3.75
C SER A 66 -1.51 11.63 2.56
N SER A 67 -1.37 12.80 1.95
CA SER A 67 -0.46 13.05 0.84
C SER A 67 0.19 14.41 1.01
N SER A 68 1.39 14.57 0.46
CA SER A 68 2.12 15.84 0.46
C SER A 68 1.60 16.86 -0.57
N TYR A 69 0.66 16.46 -1.43
CA TYR A 69 -0.04 17.37 -2.34
C TYR A 69 -1.20 18.05 -1.62
N ASP A 70 -1.60 19.22 -2.12
CA ASP A 70 -2.76 19.95 -1.63
C ASP A 70 -4.02 19.07 -1.62
N GLU A 71 -4.89 19.29 -0.64
CA GLU A 71 -6.16 18.54 -0.46
C GLU A 71 -5.98 17.01 -0.24
N GLY A 72 -4.76 16.55 0.05
CA GLY A 72 -4.50 15.14 0.35
C GLY A 72 -4.64 14.21 -0.86
N ILE A 73 -4.45 14.72 -2.08
CA ILE A 73 -4.56 13.94 -3.32
C ILE A 73 -3.24 13.25 -3.68
N CYS A 74 -3.28 12.15 -4.41
CA CYS A 74 -2.11 11.60 -5.09
C CYS A 74 -2.51 10.97 -6.43
N TYR A 75 -1.51 10.71 -7.26
CA TYR A 75 -1.70 10.13 -8.59
C TYR A 75 -1.03 8.76 -8.62
N VAL A 76 -1.81 7.74 -8.97
CA VAL A 76 -1.36 6.35 -9.04
C VAL A 76 -1.40 5.88 -10.48
N GLU A 77 -0.27 5.34 -10.95
CA GLU A 77 -0.20 4.64 -12.22
C GLU A 77 -0.61 3.18 -12.03
N THR A 78 -1.63 2.72 -12.76
CA THR A 78 -2.12 1.33 -12.70
C THR A 78 -1.77 0.50 -13.93
N THR A 79 -0.83 0.95 -14.78
CA THR A 79 -0.43 0.25 -16.01
C THR A 79 -0.09 -1.24 -15.79
N ASN A 80 0.45 -1.60 -14.62
CA ASN A 80 0.77 -3.00 -14.29
C ASN A 80 -0.45 -3.86 -13.88
N LEU A 81 -1.59 -3.24 -13.59
CA LEU A 81 -2.81 -3.89 -13.12
C LEU A 81 -3.85 -4.05 -14.24
N ASP A 82 -4.14 -2.98 -14.98
CA ASP A 82 -5.17 -2.96 -16.03
C ASP A 82 -4.66 -2.57 -17.42
N GLY A 83 -3.38 -2.20 -17.54
CA GLY A 83 -2.79 -1.77 -18.81
C GLY A 83 -3.17 -0.35 -19.23
N GLU A 84 -3.89 0.40 -18.38
CA GLU A 84 -4.22 1.79 -18.64
C GLU A 84 -3.01 2.68 -18.32
N THR A 85 -2.62 3.55 -19.26
CA THR A 85 -1.50 4.49 -19.10
C THR A 85 -1.89 5.79 -18.38
N ASN A 86 -3.15 5.91 -17.95
CA ASN A 86 -3.66 7.10 -17.31
C ASN A 86 -3.36 7.06 -15.82
N LEU A 87 -3.01 8.21 -15.26
CA LEU A 87 -2.88 8.38 -13.82
C LEU A 87 -4.27 8.43 -13.20
N LYS A 88 -4.51 7.59 -12.19
CA LYS A 88 -5.74 7.61 -11.40
C LYS A 88 -5.55 8.52 -10.20
N LEU A 89 -6.46 9.48 -10.05
CA LEU A 89 -6.52 10.34 -8.87
C LEU A 89 -7.00 9.50 -7.68
N LYS A 90 -6.26 9.58 -6.58
CA LYS A 90 -6.64 9.07 -5.26
C LYS A 90 -6.66 10.24 -4.29
N GLN A 91 -7.56 10.19 -3.31
CA GLN A 91 -7.78 11.29 -2.38
C GLN A 91 -7.96 10.75 -0.97
N ALA A 92 -7.16 11.28 -0.03
CA ALA A 92 -7.28 10.99 1.39
C ALA A 92 -8.62 11.52 1.95
N LEU A 93 -9.05 10.98 3.08
CA LEU A 93 -10.17 11.56 3.81
C LEU A 93 -9.76 12.93 4.38
N GLU A 94 -10.67 13.92 4.32
CA GLU A 94 -10.45 15.23 4.96
C GLU A 94 -10.09 15.10 6.45
N ALA A 95 -10.60 14.06 7.11
CA ALA A 95 -10.30 13.77 8.51
C ALA A 95 -8.83 13.43 8.77
N THR A 96 -8.07 12.99 7.76
CA THR A 96 -6.68 12.51 7.89
C THR A 96 -5.68 13.34 7.10
N THR A 97 -6.11 14.34 6.32
CA THR A 97 -5.21 15.21 5.53
C THR A 97 -4.24 16.02 6.37
N HIS A 98 -4.54 16.26 7.64
CA HIS A 98 -3.65 16.95 8.59
C HIS A 98 -2.40 16.12 9.00
N LEU A 99 -2.29 14.87 8.55
CA LEU A 99 -1.13 14.00 8.79
C LEU A 99 -0.06 14.23 7.72
N ASP A 100 0.36 15.47 7.52
CA ASP A 100 1.29 15.90 6.47
C ASP A 100 2.77 15.82 6.92
N ASP A 101 3.03 15.77 8.22
CA ASP A 101 4.35 15.55 8.82
C ASP A 101 4.45 14.23 9.59
N ASP A 102 5.65 13.63 9.58
CA ASP A 102 5.91 12.36 10.26
C ASP A 102 5.62 12.45 11.77
N SER A 103 5.82 13.61 12.39
CA SER A 103 5.54 13.86 13.80
C SER A 103 4.06 13.73 14.16
N MET A 104 3.16 14.01 13.22
CA MET A 104 1.71 13.94 13.44
C MET A 104 1.24 12.49 13.65
N PHE A 105 1.98 11.52 13.13
CA PHE A 105 1.71 10.10 13.35
C PHE A 105 2.10 9.61 14.75
N LYS A 106 2.70 10.44 15.60
CA LYS A 106 3.11 10.04 16.96
C LYS A 106 1.94 9.54 17.82
N ASN A 107 0.81 10.22 17.74
CA ASN A 107 -0.39 9.91 18.53
C ASN A 107 -1.56 9.43 17.66
N PHE A 108 -1.33 9.24 16.36
CA PHE A 108 -2.36 8.80 15.44
C PHE A 108 -2.78 7.36 15.74
N ARG A 109 -4.08 7.14 15.88
CA ARG A 109 -4.69 5.83 16.08
C ARG A 109 -5.99 5.80 15.31
N ALA A 110 -6.16 4.74 14.52
CA ALA A 110 -7.37 4.50 13.76
C ALA A 110 -7.61 2.99 13.67
N ILE A 111 -8.87 2.61 13.46
CA ILE A 111 -9.25 1.23 13.14
C ILE A 111 -9.88 1.24 11.76
N ILE A 112 -9.36 0.41 10.86
CA ILE A 112 -9.99 0.18 9.56
C ILE A 112 -10.79 -1.11 9.63
N ARG A 113 -12.05 -1.05 9.23
CA ARG A 113 -12.93 -2.20 9.02
C ARG A 113 -13.20 -2.31 7.53
N CYS A 114 -13.01 -3.48 6.95
CA CYS A 114 -13.25 -3.69 5.53
C CYS A 114 -13.80 -5.09 5.27
N GLU A 115 -14.25 -5.29 4.05
CA GLU A 115 -14.67 -6.59 3.52
C GLU A 115 -13.55 -7.64 3.51
N ASP A 116 -13.93 -8.92 3.36
CA ASP A 116 -12.98 -10.01 3.19
C ASP A 116 -12.21 -9.90 1.87
N PRO A 117 -10.96 -10.41 1.81
CA PRO A 117 -10.15 -10.38 0.60
C PRO A 117 -10.88 -11.01 -0.59
N ASN A 118 -11.01 -10.23 -1.67
CA ASN A 118 -11.66 -10.69 -2.89
C ASN A 118 -10.93 -10.15 -4.14
N ALA A 119 -11.30 -10.66 -5.31
CA ALA A 119 -10.62 -10.34 -6.57
C ALA A 119 -11.19 -9.09 -7.29
N SER A 120 -12.14 -8.38 -6.70
CA SER A 120 -12.71 -7.17 -7.29
C SER A 120 -11.74 -6.00 -7.17
N LEU A 121 -11.29 -5.47 -8.29
CA LEU A 121 -10.31 -4.38 -8.34
C LEU A 121 -10.94 -2.99 -8.27
N TYR A 122 -12.25 -2.89 -8.45
CA TYR A 122 -12.95 -1.60 -8.60
C TYR A 122 -13.94 -1.31 -7.47
N THR A 123 -14.16 -2.27 -6.57
CA THR A 123 -15.05 -2.12 -5.43
C THR A 123 -14.23 -2.24 -4.15
N PHE A 124 -14.51 -1.36 -3.21
CA PHE A 124 -13.97 -1.43 -1.87
C PHE A 124 -15.03 -0.96 -0.89
N VAL A 125 -15.34 -1.80 0.10
CA VAL A 125 -16.27 -1.50 1.18
C VAL A 125 -15.50 -1.52 2.49
N GLY A 126 -15.41 -0.36 3.13
CA GLY A 126 -14.82 -0.25 4.45
C GLY A 126 -15.15 1.05 5.16
N SER A 127 -14.71 1.14 6.42
CA SER A 127 -14.80 2.35 7.23
C SER A 127 -13.51 2.57 8.02
N LEU A 128 -13.16 3.84 8.22
CA LEU A 128 -12.10 4.29 9.10
C LEU A 128 -12.75 4.84 10.38
N ASP A 129 -12.45 4.21 11.51
CA ASP A 129 -12.88 4.65 12.84
C ASP A 129 -11.74 5.49 13.45
N LEU A 130 -11.98 6.79 13.64
CA LEU A 130 -11.08 7.74 14.31
C LEU A 130 -11.70 8.15 15.64
N GLY A 131 -11.27 7.50 16.73
CA GLY A 131 -11.88 7.67 18.03
C GLY A 131 -13.32 7.16 18.02
N GLU A 132 -14.29 8.05 18.26
CA GLU A 132 -15.73 7.73 18.22
C GLU A 132 -16.38 8.04 16.86
N GLN A 133 -15.65 8.68 15.94
CA GLN A 133 -16.18 9.07 14.64
C GLN A 133 -15.83 8.02 13.58
N GLN A 134 -16.85 7.61 12.81
CA GLN A 134 -16.71 6.68 11.70
C GLN A 134 -16.76 7.46 10.37
N TYR A 135 -15.84 7.14 9.47
CA TYR A 135 -15.76 7.68 8.12
C TYR A 135 -15.86 6.54 7.09
N PRO A 136 -16.78 6.61 6.12
CA PRO A 136 -16.86 5.61 5.07
C PRO A 136 -15.64 5.72 4.14
N LEU A 137 -15.08 4.57 3.76
CA LEU A 137 -14.03 4.50 2.75
C LEU A 137 -14.65 4.15 1.39
N SER A 138 -14.01 4.65 0.33
CA SER A 138 -14.38 4.37 -1.05
C SER A 138 -13.14 3.96 -1.86
N PRO A 139 -13.30 3.47 -3.09
CA PRO A 139 -12.18 3.19 -4.00
C PRO A 139 -11.29 4.41 -4.30
N GLN A 140 -11.68 5.63 -3.90
CA GLN A 140 -10.84 6.83 -4.04
C GLN A 140 -9.70 6.87 -3.00
N GLN A 141 -9.86 6.16 -1.88
CA GLN A 141 -8.85 6.05 -0.83
C GLN A 141 -7.96 4.80 -0.97
N LEU A 142 -8.32 3.84 -1.84
CA LEU A 142 -7.59 2.58 -2.04
C LEU A 142 -6.55 2.68 -3.16
#